data_AF-A0A7J5ES95-F1
#
_entry.id   AF-A0A7J5ES95-F1
#
_cell.length_a   1.000
_cell.length_b   1.000
_cell.length_c   1.000
_cell.angle_alpha   90.00
_cell.angle_beta   90.00
_cell.angle_gamma   90.00
#
_symmetry.space_group_name_H-M   'P 1'
#
loop_
_entity.id
_entity.type
_entity.pdbx_description
1 polymer ?
#
loop_
_entity_poly.entity_id
_entity_poly.type
_entity_poly.pdbx_seq_one_letter_code
_entity_poly.pdbx_strand_id
1 'polypeptide(L)'
;MSRYRPGVTGPALVAQIAENAPDPADAARRADRWLEASGAEPDSLSPAAIEILALACRRAPYLATLCTRDPSRLERVARDPYLRREKPAAVVAAQVNTAAAAATTPDELCRALRQVRADELVRL
;
A
#
# COMPACT_ATOMS: atom_id res chain seq x y z
N MET A 1 0.78 1.42 -33.35
CA MET A 1 0.61 2.85 -32.98
C MET A 1 0.63 2.95 -31.46
N SER A 2 1.81 3.17 -30.89
CA SER A 2 2.01 3.27 -29.44
C SER A 2 1.50 4.64 -28.96
N ARG A 3 0.50 4.65 -28.08
CA ARG A 3 0.03 5.89 -27.45
C ARG A 3 1.03 6.25 -26.35
N TYR A 4 1.91 7.20 -26.62
CA TYR A 4 2.69 7.87 -25.59
C TYR A 4 1.70 8.51 -24.60
N ARG A 5 1.58 7.94 -23.40
CA ARG A 5 1.04 8.65 -22.24
C ARG A 5 2.22 9.41 -21.64
N PRO A 6 2.12 10.74 -21.45
CA PRO A 6 3.16 11.45 -20.71
C PRO A 6 3.25 10.81 -19.32
N GLY A 7 4.45 10.34 -18.97
CA GLY A 7 4.69 9.67 -17.70
C GLY A 7 4.42 10.62 -16.53
N VAL A 8 3.78 10.11 -15.49
CA VAL A 8 3.61 10.84 -14.24
C VAL A 8 4.99 10.91 -13.58
N THR A 9 5.51 12.11 -13.37
CA THR A 9 6.76 12.30 -12.62
C THR A 9 6.50 12.16 -11.12
N GLY A 10 7.55 11.90 -10.32
CA GLY A 10 7.43 11.83 -8.85
C GLY A 10 6.69 13.04 -8.26
N PRO A 11 7.07 14.28 -8.62
CA PRO A 11 6.36 15.49 -8.18
C PRO A 11 4.88 15.54 -8.61
N ALA A 12 4.53 15.04 -9.80
CA ALA A 12 3.15 15.02 -10.26
C ALA A 12 2.28 14.03 -9.46
N LEU A 13 2.80 12.84 -9.16
CA LEU A 13 2.12 11.87 -8.30
C LEU A 13 1.92 12.42 -6.88
N VAL A 14 2.93 13.09 -6.33
CA VAL A 14 2.86 13.69 -4.99
C VAL A 14 1.81 14.79 -4.94
N ALA A 15 1.76 15.66 -5.95
CA ALA A 15 0.74 16.69 -6.08
C ALA A 15 -0.67 16.06 -6.19
N GLN A 16 -0.82 15.02 -7.00
CA GLN A 16 -2.07 14.26 -7.11
C GLN A 16 -2.49 13.67 -5.76
N ILE A 17 -1.56 13.06 -5.01
CA ILE A 17 -1.84 12.49 -3.68
C ILE A 17 -2.21 13.59 -2.67
N ALA A 18 -1.57 14.75 -2.71
CA ALA A 18 -1.85 15.84 -1.78
C ALA A 18 -3.16 16.58 -2.07
N GLU A 19 -3.71 16.42 -3.28
CA GLU A 19 -4.92 17.11 -3.71
C GLU A 19 -6.12 16.83 -2.76
N ASN A 20 -6.83 17.89 -2.36
CA ASN A 20 -7.99 17.82 -1.45
C ASN A 20 -7.71 17.19 -0.08
N ALA A 21 -6.44 17.07 0.32
CA ALA A 21 -6.09 16.67 1.69
C ALA A 21 -6.48 17.77 2.69
N PRO A 22 -6.89 17.42 3.92
CA PRO A 22 -7.06 18.40 5.00
C PRO A 22 -5.77 19.19 5.30
N ASP A 23 -4.61 18.54 5.18
CA ASP A 23 -3.28 19.15 5.20
C ASP A 23 -2.49 18.67 3.97
N PRO A 24 -2.48 19.44 2.87
CA PRO A 24 -1.78 19.07 1.63
C PRO A 24 -0.27 18.93 1.80
N ALA A 25 0.35 19.77 2.63
CA ALA A 25 1.80 19.74 2.83
C ALA A 25 2.22 18.46 3.56
N ASP A 26 1.46 18.04 4.56
CA ASP A 26 1.72 16.83 5.30
C ASP A 26 1.42 15.55 4.50
N ALA A 27 0.34 15.57 3.69
CA ALA A 27 0.07 14.48 2.74
C ALA A 27 1.17 14.32 1.70
N ALA A 28 1.68 15.43 1.14
CA ALA A 28 2.80 15.44 0.20
C ALA A 28 4.06 14.84 0.83
N ARG A 29 4.45 15.28 2.04
CA ARG A 29 5.62 14.73 2.76
C ARG A 29 5.54 13.22 2.97
N ARG A 30 4.35 12.67 3.22
CA ARG A 30 4.18 11.22 3.36
C ARG A 30 4.34 10.49 2.03
N ALA A 31 3.80 11.06 0.95
CA ALA A 31 3.95 10.51 -0.39
C ALA A 31 5.41 10.51 -0.84
N ASP A 32 6.13 11.62 -0.61
CA ASP A 32 7.57 11.73 -0.89
C ASP A 32 8.36 10.66 -0.14
N ARG A 33 8.14 10.52 1.18
CA ARG A 33 8.80 9.48 1.99
C ARG A 33 8.52 8.08 1.49
N TRP A 34 7.30 7.82 1.00
CA TRP A 34 6.97 6.53 0.41
C TRP A 34 7.71 6.31 -0.91
N LEU A 35 7.77 7.32 -1.79
CA LEU A 35 8.53 7.24 -3.05
C LEU A 35 10.01 6.96 -2.79
N GLU A 36 10.63 7.71 -1.87
CA GLU A 36 12.02 7.51 -1.44
C GLU A 36 12.25 6.08 -0.91
N ALA A 37 11.36 5.57 -0.05
CA ALA A 37 11.49 4.22 0.49
C ALA A 37 11.24 3.11 -0.54
N SER A 38 10.37 3.37 -1.52
CA SER A 38 9.98 2.39 -2.53
C SER A 38 11.00 2.24 -3.65
N GLY A 39 11.69 3.32 -4.01
CA GLY A 39 12.44 3.42 -5.26
C GLY A 39 11.57 3.17 -6.51
N ALA A 40 10.24 3.26 -6.38
CA ALA A 40 9.31 2.95 -7.45
C ALA A 40 9.17 4.15 -8.40
N GLU A 41 9.15 3.84 -9.69
CA GLU A 41 8.74 4.82 -10.69
C GLU A 41 7.22 5.06 -10.56
N PRO A 42 6.73 6.32 -10.58
CA PRO A 42 5.32 6.61 -10.38
C PRO A 42 4.39 5.88 -11.35
N ASP A 43 4.83 5.69 -12.60
CA ASP A 43 4.09 4.99 -13.65
C ASP A 43 3.97 3.47 -13.43
N SER A 44 4.72 2.92 -12.48
CA SER A 44 4.68 1.50 -12.14
C SER A 44 3.50 1.13 -11.24
N LEU A 45 2.82 2.12 -10.64
CA LEU A 45 1.73 1.88 -9.71
C LEU A 45 0.40 1.67 -10.43
N SER A 46 -0.34 0.66 -9.97
CA SER A 46 -1.72 0.47 -10.36
C SER A 46 -2.61 1.63 -9.85
N PRO A 47 -3.72 1.95 -10.54
CA PRO A 47 -4.64 2.99 -10.08
C PRO A 47 -5.18 2.73 -8.66
N ALA A 48 -5.39 1.46 -8.29
CA ALA A 48 -5.82 1.08 -6.95
C ALA A 48 -4.72 1.32 -5.89
N ALA A 49 -3.45 1.06 -6.21
CA ALA A 49 -2.34 1.39 -5.31
C ALA A 49 -2.22 2.89 -5.09
N ILE A 50 -2.40 3.70 -6.14
CA ILE A 50 -2.42 5.17 -6.04
C ILE A 50 -3.58 5.63 -5.14
N GLU A 51 -4.77 5.04 -5.29
CA GLU A 51 -5.94 5.35 -4.46
C GLU A 51 -5.69 5.02 -2.98
N ILE A 52 -5.14 3.83 -2.69
CA ILE A 52 -4.78 3.42 -1.32
C ILE A 52 -3.75 4.39 -0.73
N LEU A 53 -2.69 4.72 -1.47
CA LEU A 53 -1.64 5.64 -1.02
C LEU A 53 -2.22 7.03 -0.75
N ALA A 54 -3.09 7.53 -1.64
CA ALA A 54 -3.76 8.80 -1.46
C ALA A 54 -4.61 8.83 -0.18
N LEU A 55 -5.46 7.81 0.04
CA LEU A 55 -6.27 7.70 1.25
C LEU A 55 -5.40 7.65 2.52
N ALA A 56 -4.34 6.84 2.50
CA ALA A 56 -3.41 6.71 3.62
C ALA A 56 -2.72 8.05 3.94
N CYS A 57 -2.16 8.73 2.94
CA CYS A 57 -1.46 10.00 3.13
C CYS A 57 -2.38 11.13 3.60
N ARG A 58 -3.62 11.17 3.09
CA ARG A 58 -4.60 12.23 3.38
C ARG A 58 -5.31 12.07 4.72
N ARG A 59 -5.62 10.83 5.12
CA ARG A 59 -6.59 10.56 6.20
C ARG A 59 -6.11 9.59 7.26
N ALA A 60 -5.11 8.74 6.97
CA ALA A 60 -4.67 7.70 7.89
C ALA A 60 -3.13 7.64 8.00
N PRO A 61 -2.50 8.58 8.74
CA PRO A 61 -1.05 8.68 8.87
C PRO A 61 -0.35 7.37 9.31
N TYR A 62 -1.04 6.57 10.13
CA TYR A 62 -0.56 5.26 10.54
C TYR A 62 -0.47 4.27 9.37
N LEU A 63 -1.48 4.24 8.48
CA LEU A 63 -1.46 3.40 7.29
C LEU A 63 -0.37 3.85 6.31
N ALA A 64 -0.18 5.17 6.14
CA ALA A 64 0.92 5.69 5.34
C ALA A 64 2.27 5.18 5.87
N THR A 65 2.47 5.17 7.19
CA THR A 65 3.68 4.63 7.83
C THR A 65 3.85 3.13 7.56
N LEU A 66 2.76 2.34 7.60
CA LEU A 66 2.82 0.91 7.25
C LEU A 66 3.20 0.68 5.80
N CYS A 67 2.68 1.49 4.88
CA CYS A 67 3.03 1.44 3.46
C CYS A 67 4.47 1.88 3.20
N THR A 68 5.00 2.86 3.93
CA THR A 68 6.43 3.27 3.80
C THR A 68 7.38 2.20 4.31
N ARG A 69 7.04 1.49 5.40
CA ARG A 69 7.88 0.41 5.95
C ARG A 69 7.96 -0.82 5.05
N ASP A 70 6.92 -1.05 4.25
CA ASP A 70 6.88 -2.12 3.26
C ASP A 70 6.17 -1.59 2.00
N PRO A 71 6.90 -0.96 1.07
CA PRO A 71 6.30 -0.36 -0.12
C PRO A 71 5.58 -1.36 -1.02
N SER A 72 5.98 -2.63 -1.00
CA SER A 72 5.32 -3.70 -1.76
C SER A 72 3.86 -3.94 -1.33
N ARG A 73 3.49 -3.47 -0.13
CA ARG A 73 2.15 -3.59 0.46
C ARG A 73 1.06 -2.99 -0.40
N LEU A 74 1.28 -1.82 -1.00
CA LEU A 74 0.25 -1.14 -1.80
C LEU A 74 -0.23 -2.03 -2.94
N GLU A 75 0.73 -2.54 -3.70
CA GLU A 75 0.48 -3.39 -4.86
C GLU A 75 -0.05 -4.78 -4.46
N ARG A 76 0.35 -5.30 -3.28
CA ARG A 76 -0.21 -6.54 -2.75
C ARG A 76 -1.68 -6.37 -2.34
N VAL A 77 -2.02 -5.29 -1.64
CA VAL A 77 -3.40 -4.97 -1.21
C VAL A 77 -4.27 -4.57 -2.40
N ALA A 78 -3.74 -3.82 -3.36
CA ALA A 78 -4.43 -3.42 -4.59
C ALA A 78 -4.92 -4.61 -5.42
N ARG A 79 -4.20 -5.75 -5.37
CA ARG A 79 -4.57 -6.99 -6.05
C ARG A 79 -5.52 -7.89 -5.24
N ASP A 80 -5.87 -7.52 -4.01
CA ASP A 80 -6.76 -8.34 -3.19
C ASP A 80 -8.18 -8.37 -3.79
N PRO A 81 -8.75 -9.55 -4.10
CA PRO A 81 -10.10 -9.67 -4.65
C PRO A 81 -11.22 -9.14 -3.73
N TYR A 82 -10.89 -8.81 -2.49
CA TYR A 82 -11.77 -8.27 -1.46
C TYR A 82 -11.38 -6.84 -1.06
N LEU A 83 -10.65 -6.11 -1.90
CA LEU A 83 -10.29 -4.71 -1.61
C LEU A 83 -11.50 -3.82 -1.33
N ARG A 84 -12.59 -4.00 -2.07
CA ARG A 84 -13.80 -3.15 -1.98
C ARG A 84 -15.03 -3.90 -1.44
N ARG A 85 -14.82 -5.02 -0.76
CA ARG A 85 -15.91 -5.83 -0.19
C ARG A 85 -15.45 -6.57 1.05
N GLU A 86 -16.40 -7.07 1.82
CA GLU A 86 -16.07 -7.88 2.99
C GLU A 86 -15.31 -9.14 2.57
N LYS A 87 -14.22 -9.42 3.29
CA LYS A 87 -13.39 -10.61 3.10
C LYS A 87 -13.85 -11.69 4.07
N PRO A 88 -14.29 -12.87 3.60
CA PRO A 88 -14.75 -13.92 4.50
C PRO A 88 -13.67 -14.32 5.51
N ALA A 89 -14.06 -14.51 6.77
CA ALA A 89 -13.13 -14.89 7.84
C ALA A 89 -12.32 -16.16 7.51
N ALA A 90 -12.92 -17.13 6.82
CA ALA A 90 -12.26 -18.34 6.36
C ALA A 90 -11.10 -18.08 5.38
N VAL A 91 -11.21 -17.03 4.54
CA VAL A 91 -10.13 -16.63 3.61
C VAL A 91 -8.96 -16.04 4.38
N VAL A 92 -9.24 -15.17 5.38
CA VAL A 92 -8.19 -14.62 6.25
C VAL A 92 -7.50 -15.73 7.04
N ALA A 93 -8.26 -16.66 7.61
CA ALA A 93 -7.72 -17.83 8.32
C ALA A 93 -6.82 -18.68 7.41
N ALA A 94 -7.21 -18.92 6.16
CA ALA A 94 -6.38 -19.63 5.19
C ALA A 94 -5.07 -18.89 4.91
N GLN A 95 -5.10 -17.57 4.72
CA GLN A 95 -3.88 -16.77 4.51
C GLN A 95 -2.94 -16.80 5.73
N VAL A 96 -3.50 -16.72 6.94
CA VAL A 96 -2.73 -16.87 8.19
C VAL A 96 -2.07 -18.26 8.25
N ASN A 97 -2.83 -19.32 7.97
CA ASN A 97 -2.31 -20.69 7.98
C ASN A 97 -1.19 -20.88 6.94
N THR A 98 -1.39 -20.39 5.71
CA THR A 98 -0.36 -20.44 4.65
C THR A 98 0.91 -19.70 5.06
N ALA A 99 0.77 -18.49 5.62
CA ALA A 99 1.91 -17.69 6.06
C ALA A 99 2.66 -18.35 7.23
N ALA A 100 1.93 -18.94 8.18
CA ALA A 100 2.51 -19.64 9.32
C ALA A 100 3.22 -20.93 8.91
N ALA A 101 2.66 -21.70 7.97
CA ALA A 101 3.25 -22.94 7.49
C ALA A 101 4.56 -22.74 6.71
N ALA A 102 4.77 -21.55 6.12
CA ALA A 102 6.00 -21.20 5.41
C ALA A 102 7.15 -20.77 6.33
N ALA A 103 6.87 -20.48 7.62
CA ALA A 103 7.88 -20.05 8.57
C ALA A 103 8.60 -21.24 9.19
N THR A 104 9.94 -21.16 9.25
CA THR A 104 10.78 -22.21 9.85
C THR A 104 11.32 -21.83 11.22
N THR A 105 11.19 -20.55 11.60
CA THR A 105 11.64 -20.02 12.89
C THR A 105 10.57 -19.15 13.57
N PRO A 106 10.65 -18.93 14.90
CA PRO A 106 9.73 -18.04 15.61
C PRO A 106 9.73 -16.60 15.08
N ASP A 107 10.89 -16.08 14.67
CA ASP A 107 11.00 -14.72 14.14
C ASP A 107 10.38 -14.59 12.75
N GLU A 108 10.56 -15.62 11.89
CA GLU A 108 9.89 -15.71 10.60
C GLU A 108 8.38 -15.76 10.76
N LEU A 109 7.88 -16.55 11.72
CA LEU A 109 6.46 -16.64 12.02
C LEU A 109 5.91 -15.29 12.46
N CYS A 110 6.58 -14.62 13.41
CA CYS A 110 6.18 -13.28 13.86
C CYS A 110 6.15 -12.26 12.72
N ARG A 111 7.14 -12.29 11.83
CA ARG A 111 7.20 -11.42 10.65
C ARG A 111 6.05 -11.70 9.68
N ALA A 112 5.80 -12.98 9.38
CA ALA A 112 4.75 -13.40 8.44
C ALA A 112 3.36 -13.01 8.96
N LEU A 113 3.07 -13.24 10.24
CA LEU A 113 1.79 -12.85 10.85
C LEU A 113 1.60 -11.32 10.89
N ARG A 114 2.66 -10.56 11.18
CA ARG A 114 2.62 -9.09 11.12
C ARG A 114 2.34 -8.58 9.71
N GLN A 115 2.90 -9.24 8.69
CA GLN A 115 2.66 -8.87 7.30
C GLN A 115 1.19 -9.05 6.94
N VAL A 116 0.60 -10.23 7.21
CA VAL A 116 -0.83 -10.51 6.96
C VAL A 116 -1.70 -9.49 7.68
N ARG A 117 -1.45 -9.25 8.98
CA ARG A 117 -2.20 -8.26 9.75
C ARG A 117 -2.12 -6.86 9.14
N ALA A 118 -0.92 -6.41 8.77
CA ALA A 118 -0.74 -5.08 8.23
C ALA A 118 -1.30 -4.93 6.81
N ASP A 119 -1.36 -5.99 6.01
CA ASP A 119 -2.04 -5.98 4.71
C ASP A 119 -3.54 -5.82 4.91
N GLU A 120 -4.14 -6.58 5.84
CA GLU A 120 -5.56 -6.48 6.16
C GLU A 120 -5.94 -5.12 6.74
N LEU A 121 -5.10 -4.51 7.59
CA LEU A 121 -5.35 -3.16 8.12
C LEU A 121 -5.37 -2.06 7.05
N VAL A 122 -4.64 -2.25 5.95
CA VAL A 122 -4.63 -1.30 4.82
C VAL A 122 -5.81 -1.56 3.88
N ARG A 123 -6.29 -2.81 3.79
CA ARG A 123 -7.45 -3.19 2.97
C ARG A 123 -8.77 -2.68 3.56
N LEU A 124 -8.91 -2.73 4.89
CA LEU A 124 -10.09 -2.30 5.64
C LEU A 124 -10.23 -0.77 5.67
#